data_AF-A0A662Q6E9-F1
#
_entry.id   AF-A0A662Q6E9-F1
#
_cell.length_a   1.000
_cell.length_b   1.000
_cell.length_c   1.000
_cell.angle_alpha   90.00
_cell.angle_beta   90.00
_cell.angle_gamma   90.00
#
_symmetry.space_group_name_H-M   'P 1'
#
loop_
_entity.id
_entity.type
_entity.pdbx_description
1 polymer ?
#
loop_
_entity_poly.entity_id
_entity_poly.type
_entity_poly.pdbx_seq_one_letter_code
_entity_poly.pdbx_strand_id
1 'polypeptide(L)'
;MVGGEGMSGQAPVFKTPKDLPREDWFTEGHRLCAGCGAGIIVRLAMKVIRGPTVVVNPTGCVEVSTTCYPYTAWKVPYVHVAFENGAAVAS
;
A
#
# COMPACT_ATOMS: atom_id res chain seq x y z
N MET A 1 9.69 14.25 -18.22
CA MET A 1 8.43 14.97 -17.94
C MET A 1 7.48 13.98 -17.27
N VAL A 2 7.30 13.91 -15.95
CA VAL A 2 7.86 14.62 -14.77
C VAL A 2 9.21 13.96 -14.41
N GLY A 3 10.38 14.57 -14.68
CA GLY A 3 11.08 15.47 -13.75
C GLY A 3 11.64 14.63 -12.59
N GLY A 4 12.83 14.02 -12.65
CA GLY A 4 14.12 14.67 -12.85
C GLY A 4 14.70 15.07 -11.49
N GLU A 5 15.63 14.25 -10.97
CA GLU A 5 16.61 14.53 -9.90
C GLU A 5 16.10 14.59 -8.43
N GLY A 6 16.54 13.62 -7.62
CA GLY A 6 16.31 13.63 -6.16
C GLY A 6 16.35 12.28 -5.43
N MET A 7 16.61 11.16 -6.09
CA MET A 7 16.61 9.81 -5.46
C MET A 7 17.92 9.46 -4.72
N SER A 8 18.66 10.44 -4.21
CA SER A 8 19.81 10.24 -3.33
C SER A 8 19.52 10.76 -1.92
N GLY A 9 19.10 9.86 -1.04
CA GLY A 9 19.47 9.95 0.38
C GLY A 9 18.68 10.85 1.33
N GLN A 10 17.61 11.55 0.91
CA GLN A 10 16.77 12.28 1.88
C GLN A 10 15.26 11.99 1.71
N ALA A 11 14.63 11.68 2.83
CA ALA A 11 13.19 11.49 2.92
C ALA A 11 12.44 12.78 2.57
N PRO A 12 11.43 12.78 1.67
CA PRO A 12 10.48 13.87 1.63
C PRO A 12 9.81 13.95 3.01
N VAL A 13 10.08 15.05 3.72
CA VAL A 13 9.48 15.34 5.01
C VAL A 13 8.14 16.00 4.75
N PHE A 14 7.06 15.24 4.94
CA PHE A 14 5.70 15.77 4.88
C PHE A 14 5.42 16.54 6.17
N LYS A 15 5.38 17.87 6.09
CA LYS A 15 5.19 18.75 7.26
C LYS A 15 3.72 18.98 7.56
N THR A 16 2.91 19.05 6.52
CA THR A 16 1.48 19.26 6.62
C THR A 16 0.72 18.17 5.87
N PRO A 17 -0.55 17.90 6.23
CA PRO A 17 -1.38 16.95 5.49
C PRO A 17 -1.56 17.32 4.01
N LYS A 18 -1.38 18.60 3.65
CA LYS A 18 -1.48 19.08 2.27
C LYS A 18 -0.30 18.66 1.40
N ASP A 19 0.83 18.31 2.01
CA ASP A 19 2.04 17.91 1.31
C ASP A 19 2.03 16.43 0.90
N LEU A 20 1.02 15.67 1.34
CA LEU A 20 0.88 14.26 0.99
C LEU A 20 0.51 14.09 -0.50
N PRO A 21 1.06 13.06 -1.17
CA PRO A 21 0.71 12.78 -2.56
C PRO A 21 -0.78 12.46 -2.69
N ARG A 22 -1.39 13.01 -3.75
CA ARG A 22 -2.81 12.78 -4.05
C ARG A 22 -3.06 11.43 -4.70
N GLU A 23 -2.05 10.85 -5.32
CA GLU A 23 -2.14 9.49 -5.86
C GLU A 23 -2.25 8.46 -4.73
N ASP A 24 -3.00 7.39 -5.01
CA ASP A 24 -3.25 6.29 -4.10
C ASP A 24 -2.96 4.97 -4.78
N TRP A 25 -1.98 4.24 -4.24
CA TRP A 25 -1.63 2.89 -4.67
C TRP A 25 -2.54 1.83 -4.06
N PHE A 26 -3.19 2.16 -2.94
CA PHE A 26 -4.28 1.40 -2.34
C PHE A 26 -5.60 2.13 -2.58
N THR A 27 -6.42 1.59 -3.47
CA THR A 27 -7.56 2.27 -4.07
C THR A 27 -8.83 2.13 -3.24
N GLU A 28 -9.81 2.95 -3.56
CA GLU A 28 -11.21 2.69 -3.22
C GLU A 28 -11.73 1.40 -3.88
N GLY A 29 -12.86 0.89 -3.37
CA GLY A 29 -13.48 -0.34 -3.89
C GLY A 29 -13.13 -1.63 -3.13
N HIS A 30 -12.55 -1.53 -1.94
CA HIS A 30 -12.34 -2.68 -1.05
C HIS A 30 -13.52 -2.90 -0.08
N ARG A 31 -13.68 -4.13 0.42
CA ARG A 31 -14.76 -4.55 1.34
C ARG A 31 -14.37 -4.50 2.82
N LEU A 32 -13.49 -3.57 3.18
CA LEU A 32 -13.20 -3.31 4.59
C LEU A 32 -14.39 -2.62 5.26
N CYS A 33 -14.61 -2.88 6.56
CA CYS A 33 -15.68 -2.25 7.33
C CYS A 33 -15.60 -0.71 7.27
N ALA A 34 -16.75 -0.04 7.41
CA ALA A 34 -16.79 1.42 7.51
C ALA A 34 -15.92 1.89 8.69
N GLY A 35 -14.95 2.76 8.42
CA GLY A 35 -13.99 3.23 9.43
C GLY A 35 -12.92 2.21 9.83
N CYS A 36 -12.65 1.18 9.02
CA CYS A 36 -11.61 0.20 9.31
C CYS A 36 -10.23 0.88 9.47
N GLY A 37 -9.65 0.76 10.66
CA GLY A 37 -8.33 1.32 10.96
C GLY A 37 -7.21 0.72 10.11
N ALA A 38 -7.26 -0.59 9.83
CA ALA A 38 -6.26 -1.26 9.00
C ALA A 38 -6.23 -0.70 7.57
N GLY A 39 -7.41 -0.44 6.98
CA GLY A 39 -7.50 0.18 5.65
C GLY A 39 -6.91 1.59 5.61
N ILE A 40 -7.20 2.40 6.64
CA ILE A 40 -6.64 3.76 6.76
C ILE A 40 -5.12 3.72 6.89
N ILE A 41 -4.59 2.83 7.75
CA ILE A 41 -3.15 2.68 7.96
C ILE A 41 -2.46 2.26 6.66
N VAL A 42 -2.99 1.25 5.96
CA VAL A 42 -2.43 0.77 4.69
C VAL A 42 -2.44 1.88 3.63
N ARG A 43 -3.55 2.62 3.50
CA ARG A 43 -3.65 3.74 2.55
C ARG A 43 -2.59 4.81 2.82
N LEU A 44 -2.39 5.18 4.08
CA LEU A 44 -1.38 6.16 4.48
C LEU A 44 0.05 5.63 4.29
N ALA A 45 0.30 4.37 4.65
CA ALA A 45 1.60 3.72 4.44
C ALA A 45 1.97 3.72 2.95
N MET A 46 1.04 3.33 2.09
CA MET A 46 1.25 3.33 0.64
C MET A 46 1.52 4.72 0.06
N LYS A 47 1.05 5.81 0.69
CA LYS A 47 1.38 7.17 0.26
C LYS A 47 2.82 7.59 0.57
N VAL A 48 3.49 6.95 1.52
CA VAL A 48 4.82 7.36 1.98
C VAL A 48 5.96 6.44 1.53
N ILE A 49 5.64 5.20 1.12
CA ILE A 49 6.63 4.24 0.62
C ILE A 49 7.26 4.74 -0.68
N ARG A 50 8.56 4.48 -0.86
CA ARG A 50 9.38 5.00 -1.96
C ARG A 50 9.86 3.90 -2.89
N GLY A 51 10.04 4.26 -4.15
CA GLY A 51 10.62 3.39 -5.16
C GLY A 51 9.67 2.26 -5.61
N PRO A 52 10.19 1.30 -6.39
CA PRO A 52 9.41 0.14 -6.79
C PRO A 52 8.99 -0.66 -5.54
N THR A 53 7.69 -0.75 -5.32
CA THR A 53 7.11 -1.36 -4.11
C THR A 53 6.36 -2.63 -4.48
N VAL A 54 6.61 -3.71 -3.74
CA VAL A 54 5.84 -4.95 -3.81
C VAL A 54 5.15 -5.16 -2.46
N VAL A 55 3.87 -5.53 -2.49
CA VAL A 55 3.10 -5.82 -1.27
C VAL A 55 3.00 -7.33 -1.10
N VAL A 56 3.59 -7.82 -0.02
CA VAL A 56 3.42 -9.20 0.44
C VAL A 56 2.39 -9.19 1.55
N ASN A 57 1.23 -9.80 1.31
CA ASN A 57 0.12 -9.76 2.25
C ASN A 57 -0.24 -11.20 2.67
N PRO A 58 0.08 -11.60 3.91
CA PRO A 58 -0.38 -12.87 4.45
C PRO A 58 -1.90 -12.85 4.62
N THR A 59 -2.50 -14.04 4.60
CA THR A 59 -3.95 -14.22 4.78
C THR A 59 -4.47 -13.44 6.00
N GLY A 60 -5.57 -12.71 5.85
CA GLY A 60 -6.13 -11.91 6.94
C GLY A 60 -7.15 -10.88 6.47
N CYS A 61 -7.70 -10.08 7.40
CA CYS A 61 -8.77 -9.12 7.07
C CYS A 61 -8.39 -8.17 5.93
N VAL A 62 -7.15 -7.67 5.91
CA VAL A 62 -6.69 -6.78 4.84
C VAL A 62 -6.65 -7.53 3.52
N GLU A 63 -6.14 -8.75 3.49
CA GLU A 63 -6.08 -9.58 2.28
C GLU A 63 -7.49 -9.90 1.75
N VAL A 64 -8.33 -10.62 2.51
CA VAL A 64 -9.65 -11.07 2.04
C VAL A 64 -10.58 -9.93 1.60
N SER A 65 -10.49 -8.78 2.27
CA SER A 65 -11.35 -7.63 1.97
C SER A 65 -10.85 -6.78 0.80
N THR A 66 -9.58 -6.89 0.41
CA THR A 66 -8.98 -6.01 -0.62
C THR A 66 -8.68 -6.74 -1.92
N THR A 67 -8.59 -8.07 -1.91
CA THR A 67 -8.31 -8.90 -3.10
C THR A 67 -9.42 -9.91 -3.39
N CYS A 68 -10.68 -9.48 -3.34
CA CYS A 68 -11.79 -10.34 -3.69
C CYS A 68 -11.90 -10.51 -5.21
N TYR A 69 -11.68 -11.74 -5.68
CA TYR A 69 -11.79 -12.10 -7.10
C TYR A 69 -13.10 -11.60 -7.72
N PRO A 70 -13.07 -11.02 -8.95
CA PRO A 70 -11.92 -10.84 -9.85
C PRO A 70 -11.16 -9.51 -9.65
N TYR A 71 -11.39 -8.79 -8.56
CA TYR A 71 -10.91 -7.43 -8.35
C TYR A 71 -9.79 -7.36 -7.31
N THR A 72 -9.00 -6.30 -7.40
CA THR A 72 -7.97 -5.95 -6.42
C THR A 72 -7.98 -4.45 -6.18
N ALA A 73 -7.87 -4.05 -4.92
CA ALA A 73 -7.69 -2.65 -4.53
C ALA A 73 -6.22 -2.19 -4.61
N TRP A 74 -5.30 -3.04 -5.09
CA TRP A 74 -3.88 -2.77 -5.17
C TRP A 74 -3.46 -2.39 -6.60
N LYS A 75 -2.90 -1.19 -6.76
CA LYS A 75 -2.29 -0.71 -8.02
C LYS A 75 -0.79 -1.00 -8.13
N VAL A 76 -0.26 -1.74 -7.17
CA VAL A 76 1.14 -2.17 -7.10
C VAL A 76 1.22 -3.69 -7.22
N PRO A 77 2.37 -4.25 -7.62
CA PRO A 77 2.59 -5.69 -7.56
C PRO A 77 2.24 -6.23 -6.16
N TYR A 78 1.37 -7.24 -6.14
CA TYR A 78 0.80 -7.78 -4.92
C TYR A 78 0.92 -9.30 -4.91
N VAL A 79 1.30 -9.86 -3.76
CA VAL A 79 1.43 -11.30 -3.54
C VAL A 79 0.61 -11.69 -2.32
N HIS A 80 -0.37 -12.57 -2.55
CA HIS A 80 -1.05 -13.30 -1.47
C HIS A 80 -0.14 -14.42 -0.96
N VAL A 81 -0.01 -14.55 0.35
CA VAL A 81 0.75 -15.64 0.97
C VAL A 81 -0.01 -16.28 2.14
N ALA A 82 0.42 -17.45 2.59
CA ALA A 82 -0.19 -18.14 3.71
C ALA A 82 0.00 -17.37 5.02
N PHE A 83 -0.87 -17.61 6.00
CA PHE A 83 -0.89 -16.86 7.26
C PHE A 83 0.48 -16.83 7.97
N GLU A 84 1.20 -17.94 7.95
CA GLU A 84 2.43 -18.15 8.71
C GLU A 84 3.72 -17.70 8.00
N ASN A 85 3.69 -17.43 6.69
CA ASN A 85 4.92 -17.27 5.89
C ASN A 85 5.13 -15.88 5.26
N GLY A 86 4.38 -14.87 5.71
CA GLY A 86 4.51 -13.46 5.30
C GLY A 86 5.95 -12.98 5.15
N ALA A 87 6.73 -13.05 6.22
CA ALA A 87 8.11 -12.55 6.25
C ALA A 87 9.06 -13.37 5.37
N ALA A 88 8.85 -14.69 5.27
CA ALA A 88 9.70 -15.58 4.46
C ALA A 88 9.52 -15.35 2.95
N VAL A 89 8.34 -14.87 2.52
CA VAL A 89 8.11 -14.50 1.12
C VAL A 89 8.63 -13.09 0.80
N ALA A 90 8.76 -12.23 1.80
CA ALA A 90 9.22 -10.85 1.61
C ALA A 90 10.75 -10.67 1.59
N SER A 91 11.52 -11.71 1.90
CA SER A 91 12.98 -11.69 2.02
C SER A 91 13.74 -11.79 0.71
#